data_AF-A0A2H5WCB9-F1
#
_entry.id   AF-A0A2H5WCB9-F1
#
_cell.length_a   1.000
_cell.length_b   1.000
_cell.length_c   1.000
_cell.angle_alpha   90.00
_cell.angle_beta   90.00
_cell.angle_gamma   90.00
#
_symmetry.space_group_name_H-M   'P 1'
#
loop_
_entity.id
_entity.type
_entity.pdbx_description
1 polymer ?
#
loop_
_entity_poly.entity_id
_entity_poly.type
_entity_poly.pdbx_seq_one_letter_code
_entity_poly.pdbx_strand_id
1 'polypeptide(L)'
;MSDVTSAPAGRPREARIAGGLARAALLRLERILAGLSPGFVVVFGLLLLALIGLVDAVTGPFEVAVFYLVPVGLVTYCRGRWLGVAMAGVAAIAWGVVEVATGVTTVESRVTYVNALTRFYVFEAVSLLVAPMRDVVLWERELAEREAAAAEQLRALAELRDALEHQAITQGHDVRALAEMRRTLQDLHAPTA
;
A
#
# COMPACT_ATOMS: atom_id res chain seq x y z
N MET A 1 16.45 -37.52 -38.09
CA MET A 1 17.43 -37.15 -37.05
C MET A 1 16.83 -36.01 -36.27
N SER A 2 16.02 -36.39 -35.28
CA SER A 2 15.24 -35.53 -34.41
C SER A 2 16.10 -35.15 -33.21
N ASP A 3 16.25 -33.86 -32.92
CA ASP A 3 16.51 -33.45 -31.54
C ASP A 3 15.81 -32.13 -31.23
N VAL A 4 14.57 -32.27 -30.76
CA VAL A 4 13.88 -31.30 -29.93
C VAL A 4 14.12 -31.80 -28.51
N THR A 5 14.93 -31.11 -27.70
CA THR A 5 14.85 -31.07 -26.23
C THR A 5 15.97 -30.21 -25.65
N SER A 6 15.62 -29.07 -25.05
CA SER A 6 16.15 -28.61 -23.76
C SER A 6 15.54 -27.26 -23.40
N ALA A 7 14.29 -27.31 -22.92
CA ALA A 7 13.73 -26.21 -22.12
C ALA A 7 14.30 -26.33 -20.69
N PRO A 8 14.98 -25.31 -20.14
CA PRO A 8 15.38 -25.35 -18.73
C PRO A 8 14.15 -25.06 -17.86
N ALA A 9 13.62 -26.13 -17.26
CA ALA A 9 12.62 -26.08 -16.22
C ALA A 9 13.25 -25.64 -14.88
N GLY A 10 12.63 -24.65 -14.23
CA GLY A 10 12.59 -24.57 -12.78
C GLY A 10 13.36 -23.43 -12.12
N ARG A 11 12.79 -22.22 -12.07
CA ARG A 11 12.87 -21.32 -10.90
C ARG A 11 11.63 -20.42 -10.72
N PRO A 12 10.52 -20.90 -10.09
CA PRO A 12 9.45 -19.99 -9.65
C PRO A 12 9.17 -19.99 -8.13
N ARG A 13 9.85 -20.81 -7.32
CA ARG A 13 9.49 -20.97 -5.89
C ARG A 13 10.17 -19.94 -4.97
N GLU A 14 11.42 -19.61 -5.20
CA GLU A 14 12.19 -18.69 -4.36
C GLU A 14 11.74 -17.23 -4.49
N ALA A 15 11.41 -16.79 -5.72
CA ALA A 15 10.90 -15.45 -5.99
C ALA A 15 9.54 -15.17 -5.29
N ARG A 16 8.71 -16.21 -5.13
CA ARG A 16 7.39 -16.09 -4.50
C ARG A 16 7.48 -15.90 -2.98
N ILE A 17 8.49 -16.49 -2.34
CA ILE A 17 8.68 -16.44 -0.88
C ILE A 17 9.31 -15.10 -0.47
N ALA A 18 10.29 -14.61 -1.24
CA ALA A 18 10.87 -13.27 -1.06
C ALA A 18 9.81 -12.17 -1.22
N GLY A 19 8.91 -12.31 -2.22
CA GLY A 19 7.78 -11.40 -2.40
C GLY A 19 6.78 -11.42 -1.24
N GLY A 20 6.50 -12.59 -0.65
CA GLY A 20 5.58 -12.73 0.49
C GLY A 20 6.12 -12.10 1.78
N LEU A 21 7.41 -12.27 2.08
CA LEU A 21 8.06 -11.66 3.24
C LEU A 21 8.16 -10.14 3.10
N ALA A 22 8.52 -9.66 1.91
CA ALA A 22 8.50 -8.23 1.60
C ALA A 22 7.09 -7.65 1.78
N ARG A 23 6.06 -8.33 1.25
CA ARG A 23 4.65 -7.92 1.39
C ARG A 23 4.19 -7.90 2.85
N ALA A 24 4.57 -8.89 3.65
CA ALA A 24 4.24 -8.94 5.08
C ALA A 24 4.95 -7.83 5.88
N ALA A 25 6.21 -7.54 5.57
CA ALA A 25 6.96 -6.44 6.17
C ALA A 25 6.36 -5.07 5.79
N LEU A 26 6.00 -4.89 4.51
CA LEU A 26 5.30 -3.71 3.99
C LEU A 26 3.99 -3.48 4.74
N LEU A 27 3.13 -4.50 4.85
CA LEU A 27 1.85 -4.40 5.55
C LEU A 27 2.00 -4.14 7.07
N ARG A 28 3.02 -4.71 7.72
CA ARG A 28 3.32 -4.43 9.13
C ARG A 28 3.80 -2.99 9.33
N LEU A 29 4.68 -2.52 8.46
CA LEU A 29 5.21 -1.17 8.50
C LEU A 29 4.08 -0.17 8.26
N GLU A 30 3.22 -0.42 7.29
CA GLU A 30 2.08 0.42 6.96
C GLU A 30 1.09 0.56 8.12
N ARG A 31 0.86 -0.52 8.89
CA ARG A 31 -0.01 -0.49 10.08
C ARG A 31 0.58 0.37 11.21
N ILE A 32 1.89 0.28 11.41
CA ILE A 32 2.61 1.09 12.40
C ILE A 32 2.62 2.56 11.96
N LEU A 33 2.71 2.79 10.65
CA LEU A 33 2.90 4.10 10.06
C LEU A 33 1.60 4.87 9.81
N ALA A 34 0.48 4.19 9.57
CA ALA A 34 -0.85 4.80 9.46
C ALA A 34 -1.28 5.56 10.73
N GLY A 35 -0.66 5.25 11.88
CA GLY A 35 -0.86 5.99 13.13
C GLY A 35 0.12 7.14 13.39
N LEU A 36 1.15 7.32 12.55
CA LEU A 36 2.23 8.28 12.80
C LEU A 36 2.00 9.58 12.03
N SER A 37 2.19 10.72 12.70
CA SER A 37 2.02 12.02 12.06
C SER A 37 3.02 12.16 10.89
N PRO A 38 2.61 12.84 9.80
CA PRO A 38 3.48 13.06 8.67
C PRO A 38 4.86 13.56 9.12
N GLY A 39 4.91 14.66 9.87
CA GLY A 39 6.16 15.30 10.29
C GLY A 39 7.05 14.39 11.13
N PHE A 40 6.46 13.54 11.98
CA PHE A 40 7.20 12.62 12.83
C PHE A 40 8.05 11.64 12.01
N VAL A 41 7.52 11.12 10.90
CA VAL A 41 8.25 10.16 10.05
C VAL A 41 9.50 10.79 9.43
N VAL A 42 9.41 12.05 9.00
CA VAL A 42 10.55 12.76 8.41
C VAL A 42 11.59 13.07 9.48
N VAL A 43 11.16 13.57 10.64
CA VAL A 43 12.05 13.85 11.77
C VAL A 43 12.73 12.57 12.25
N PHE A 44 11.99 11.48 12.37
CA PHE A 44 12.53 10.18 12.76
C PHE A 44 13.54 9.65 11.74
N GLY A 45 13.22 9.75 10.44
CA GLY A 45 14.15 9.37 9.36
C GLY A 45 15.44 10.19 9.37
N LEU A 46 15.34 11.50 9.59
CA LEU A 46 16.50 12.39 9.76
C LEU A 46 17.33 12.04 11.00
N LEU A 47 16.67 11.70 12.10
CA LEU A 47 17.33 11.33 13.35
C LEU A 47 18.05 9.99 13.23
N LEU A 48 17.45 9.01 12.54
CA LEU A 48 18.10 7.75 12.17
C LEU A 48 19.32 8.01 11.29
N LEU A 49 19.16 8.87 10.27
CA LEU A 49 20.23 9.22 9.35
C LEU A 49 21.41 9.88 10.09
N ALA A 50 21.12 10.81 11.00
CA ALA A 50 22.12 11.45 11.83
C ALA A 50 22.84 10.47 12.76
N LEU A 51 22.09 9.53 13.36
CA LEU A 51 22.66 8.48 14.21
C LEU A 51 23.58 7.56 13.41
N ILE A 52 23.17 7.15 12.20
CA ILE A 52 23.99 6.33 11.31
C ILE A 52 25.26 7.08 10.92
N GLY A 53 25.16 8.36 10.54
CA GLY A 53 26.33 9.20 10.22
C GLY A 53 27.30 9.36 11.39
N LEU A 54 26.79 9.47 12.62
CA LEU A 54 27.63 9.52 13.82
C LEU A 54 28.35 8.20 14.06
N VAL A 55 27.65 7.08 13.93
CA VAL A 55 28.23 5.74 14.06
C VAL A 55 29.29 5.52 12.99
N ASP A 56 29.01 5.89 11.75
CA ASP A 56 29.92 5.76 10.60
C ASP A 56 31.22 6.55 10.81
N ALA A 57 31.11 7.81 11.27
CA ALA A 57 32.26 8.64 11.59
C ALA A 57 33.17 8.05 12.69
N VAL A 58 32.60 7.33 13.66
CA VAL A 58 33.36 6.68 14.74
C VAL A 58 33.88 5.31 14.32
N THR A 59 33.14 4.61 13.45
CA THR A 59 33.35 3.19 13.15
C THR A 59 34.27 2.98 11.94
N GLY A 60 34.53 4.01 11.13
CA GLY A 60 35.65 4.12 10.18
C GLY A 60 35.75 3.02 9.12
N PRO A 61 36.42 1.87 9.39
CA PRO A 61 36.59 0.79 8.41
C PRO A 61 35.37 -0.07 8.04
N PHE A 62 34.25 -0.02 8.77
CA PHE A 62 33.10 -0.88 8.43
C PHE A 62 32.26 -0.26 7.30
N GLU A 63 31.79 -1.07 6.35
CA GLU A 63 30.85 -0.61 5.32
C GLU A 63 29.44 -0.42 5.90
N VAL A 64 29.19 0.77 6.46
CA VAL A 64 27.88 1.15 7.03
C VAL A 64 26.92 1.68 5.94
N ALA A 65 27.33 1.72 4.67
CA ALA A 65 26.58 2.25 3.52
C ALA A 65 25.17 1.67 3.38
N VAL A 66 24.98 0.39 3.65
CA VAL A 66 23.68 -0.28 3.55
C VAL A 66 22.68 0.29 4.58
N PHE A 67 23.14 0.77 5.73
CA PHE A 67 22.24 1.30 6.76
C PHE A 67 21.61 2.64 6.36
N TYR A 68 22.26 3.43 5.50
CA TYR A 68 21.71 4.67 4.96
C TYR A 68 20.49 4.45 4.07
N LEU A 69 20.31 3.23 3.54
CA LEU A 69 19.14 2.85 2.75
C LEU A 69 17.87 2.71 3.61
N VAL A 70 18.01 2.39 4.89
CA VAL A 70 16.88 2.19 5.81
C VAL A 70 16.06 3.46 6.00
N PRO A 71 16.64 4.61 6.41
CA PRO A 71 15.87 5.84 6.56
C PRO A 71 15.35 6.38 5.22
N VAL A 72 16.11 6.22 4.13
CA VAL A 72 15.68 6.64 2.78
C VAL A 72 14.48 5.82 2.34
N GLY A 73 14.57 4.49 2.38
CA GLY A 73 13.48 3.58 2.01
C GLY A 73 12.24 3.78 2.88
N LEU A 74 12.43 3.99 4.20
CA LEU A 74 11.34 4.30 5.11
C LEU A 74 10.63 5.59 4.68
N VAL A 75 11.32 6.73 4.58
CA VAL A 75 10.68 8.00 4.22
C VAL A 75 10.02 7.94 2.83
N THR A 76 10.66 7.28 1.86
CA THR A 76 10.08 7.06 0.52
C THR A 76 8.79 6.26 0.58
N TYR A 77 8.76 5.16 1.32
CA TYR A 77 7.56 4.33 1.46
C TYR A 77 6.42 5.09 2.14
N CYS A 78 6.74 5.94 3.11
CA CYS A 78 5.75 6.70 3.86
C CYS A 78 5.14 7.84 3.06
N ARG A 79 5.98 8.58 2.32
CA ARG A 79 5.62 9.89 1.76
C ARG A 79 5.70 9.99 0.24
N GLY A 80 6.10 8.91 -0.42
CA GLY A 80 6.21 8.84 -1.87
C GLY A 80 7.55 9.37 -2.40
N ARG A 81 7.66 9.34 -3.73
CA ARG A 81 8.91 9.53 -4.49
C ARG A 81 9.65 10.82 -4.17
N TRP A 82 8.97 11.96 -4.10
CA TRP A 82 9.61 13.27 -3.97
C TRP A 82 10.33 13.48 -2.62
N LEU A 83 9.71 13.04 -1.53
CA LEU A 83 10.33 13.08 -0.20
C LEU A 83 11.45 12.04 -0.07
N GLY A 84 11.34 10.92 -0.77
CA GLY A 84 12.42 9.95 -0.93
C GLY A 84 13.66 10.52 -1.61
N VAL A 85 13.49 11.22 -2.73
CA VAL A 85 14.57 11.91 -3.45
C VAL A 85 15.24 12.96 -2.57
N ALA A 86 14.45 13.76 -1.85
CA ALA A 86 15.00 14.73 -0.91
C ALA A 86 15.84 14.06 0.18
N MET A 87 15.36 12.96 0.78
CA MET A 87 16.11 12.21 1.78
C MET A 87 17.37 11.52 1.21
N ALA A 88 17.33 11.02 -0.02
CA ALA A 88 18.50 10.49 -0.71
C ALA A 88 19.58 11.57 -0.87
N GLY A 89 19.18 12.81 -1.19
CA GLY A 89 20.05 13.98 -1.22
C GLY A 89 20.69 14.26 0.14
N VAL A 90 19.89 14.32 1.21
CA VAL A 90 20.40 14.54 2.57
C VAL A 90 21.35 13.41 2.99
N ALA A 91 21.04 12.16 2.67
CA ALA A 91 21.90 11.01 2.97
C ALA A 91 23.23 11.06 2.22
N ALA A 92 23.23 11.43 0.94
CA ALA A 92 24.44 11.60 0.15
C ALA A 92 25.33 12.72 0.70
N ILE A 93 24.73 13.85 1.11
CA ILE A 93 25.44 14.96 1.76
C ILE A 93 26.03 14.52 3.10
N ALA A 94 25.24 13.85 3.94
CA ALA A 94 25.69 13.37 5.25
C ALA A 94 26.89 12.43 5.11
N TRP A 95 26.85 11.49 4.17
CA TRP A 95 27.99 10.63 3.86
C TRP A 95 29.23 11.42 3.41
N GLY A 96 29.05 12.37 2.48
CA GLY A 96 30.15 13.20 2.00
C GLY A 96 30.81 14.02 3.12
N VAL A 97 30.01 14.52 4.08
CA VAL A 97 30.52 15.19 5.29
C VAL A 97 31.36 14.24 6.14
N VAL A 98 30.93 12.98 6.30
CA VAL A 98 31.71 11.96 7.03
C VAL A 98 33.03 11.65 6.30
N GLU A 99 33.02 11.48 4.98
CA GLU A 99 34.26 11.22 4.21
C GLU A 99 35.28 12.35 4.33
N VAL A 100 34.81 13.61 4.31
CA VAL A 100 35.67 14.77 4.51
C VAL A 100 36.17 14.86 5.96
N ALA A 101 35.29 14.62 6.94
CA ALA A 101 35.64 14.71 8.36
C ALA A 101 36.61 13.61 8.81
N THR A 102 36.52 12.42 8.20
CA THR A 102 37.41 11.28 8.47
C THR A 102 38.69 11.32 7.64
N GLY A 103 38.85 12.30 6.75
CA GLY A 103 40.03 12.49 5.92
C GLY A 103 40.15 11.49 4.75
N VAL A 104 39.09 10.74 4.44
CA VAL A 104 39.03 9.84 3.28
C VAL A 104 39.09 10.65 1.98
N THR A 105 38.44 11.81 1.95
CA THR A 105 38.50 12.77 0.86
C THR A 105 38.64 14.20 1.39
N THR A 106 38.85 15.15 0.49
CA THR A 106 38.93 16.59 0.78
C THR A 106 37.89 17.35 -0.02
N VAL A 107 37.41 18.48 0.50
CA VAL A 107 36.41 19.34 -0.17
C VAL A 107 36.89 19.83 -1.55
N GLU A 108 38.20 20.02 -1.70
CA GLU A 108 38.84 20.44 -2.95
C GLU A 108 38.95 19.30 -3.98
N SER A 109 38.80 18.05 -3.55
CA SER A 109 38.91 16.90 -4.42
C SER A 109 37.65 16.74 -5.27
N ARG A 110 37.84 16.64 -6.59
CA ARG A 110 36.77 16.25 -7.52
C ARG A 110 36.16 14.88 -7.18
N VAL A 111 36.92 14.00 -6.54
CA VAL A 111 36.47 12.66 -6.14
C VAL A 111 35.29 12.76 -5.17
N THR A 112 35.29 13.72 -4.26
CA THR A 112 34.21 13.94 -3.27
C THR A 112 32.86 14.21 -3.94
N TYR A 113 32.84 15.04 -4.97
CA TYR A 113 31.62 15.38 -5.71
C TYR A 113 31.10 14.20 -6.55
N VAL A 114 32.00 13.47 -7.21
CA VAL A 114 31.62 12.27 -7.98
C VAL A 114 31.06 11.20 -7.04
N ASN A 115 31.72 10.97 -5.91
CA ASN A 115 31.28 10.06 -4.87
C ASN A 115 29.90 10.41 -4.30
N ALA A 116 29.67 11.69 -3.98
CA ALA A 116 28.37 12.15 -3.51
C ALA A 116 27.29 11.93 -4.58
N LEU A 117 27.59 12.21 -5.85
CA LEU A 117 26.64 12.02 -6.95
C LEU A 117 26.33 10.54 -7.20
N THR A 118 27.35 9.67 -7.20
CA THR A 118 27.15 8.22 -7.35
C THR A 118 26.30 7.67 -6.21
N ARG A 119 26.58 8.07 -4.97
CA ARG A 119 25.79 7.64 -3.79
C ARG A 119 24.37 8.16 -3.83
N PHE A 120 24.17 9.40 -4.25
CA PHE A 120 22.84 9.94 -4.49
C PHE A 120 22.04 9.06 -5.45
N TYR A 121 22.60 8.70 -6.61
CA TYR A 121 21.92 7.83 -7.57
C TYR A 121 21.65 6.42 -7.04
N VAL A 122 22.54 5.86 -6.21
CA VAL A 122 22.30 4.56 -5.54
C VAL A 122 21.11 4.65 -4.59
N PHE A 123 21.07 5.68 -3.74
CA PHE A 123 19.97 5.89 -2.80
C PHE A 123 18.65 6.27 -3.50
N GLU A 124 18.75 7.03 -4.59
CA GLU A 124 17.61 7.38 -5.44
C GLU A 124 17.07 6.14 -6.17
N ALA A 125 17.92 5.25 -6.68
CA ALA A 125 17.48 4.00 -7.32
C ALA A 125 16.63 3.16 -6.36
N VAL A 126 17.00 3.08 -5.08
CA VAL A 126 16.18 2.41 -4.06
C VAL A 126 14.86 3.13 -3.85
N SER A 127 14.86 4.46 -3.84
CA SER A 127 13.61 5.24 -3.73
C SER A 127 12.69 5.02 -4.94
N LEU A 128 13.25 4.95 -6.14
CA LEU A 128 12.52 4.67 -7.38
C LEU A 128 11.97 3.25 -7.43
N LEU A 129 12.62 2.29 -6.77
CA LEU A 129 12.14 0.92 -6.69
C LEU A 129 11.03 0.74 -5.64
N VAL A 130 11.13 1.49 -4.53
CA VAL A 130 10.18 1.41 -3.41
C VAL A 130 8.89 2.20 -3.68
N ALA A 131 8.96 3.32 -4.39
CA ALA A 131 7.79 4.16 -4.67
C ALA A 131 6.66 3.42 -5.44
N PRO A 132 6.92 2.68 -6.55
CA PRO A 132 5.87 1.93 -7.23
C PRO A 132 5.25 0.83 -6.37
N MET A 133 6.03 0.20 -5.48
CA MET A 133 5.49 -0.81 -4.56
C MET A 133 4.43 -0.22 -3.62
N ARG A 134 4.66 1.00 -3.12
CA ARG A 134 3.68 1.73 -2.33
C ARG A 134 2.43 2.05 -3.14
N ASP A 135 2.60 2.54 -4.37
CA ASP A 135 1.48 2.97 -5.22
C ASP A 135 0.56 1.80 -5.57
N VAL A 136 1.13 0.61 -5.82
CA VAL A 136 0.33 -0.63 -6.04
C VAL A 136 -0.45 -1.02 -4.79
N VAL A 137 0.14 -0.93 -3.60
CA VAL A 137 -0.55 -1.28 -2.34
C VAL A 137 -1.69 -0.30 -2.05
N LEU A 138 -1.48 1.00 -2.27
CA LEU A 138 -2.53 2.01 -2.09
C LEU A 138 -3.67 1.79 -3.09
N TRP A 139 -3.34 1.45 -4.33
CA TRP A 139 -4.34 1.12 -5.35
C TRP A 139 -5.16 -0.12 -4.99
N GLU A 140 -4.53 -1.20 -4.53
CA GLU A 140 -5.23 -2.42 -4.08
C GLU A 140 -6.20 -2.10 -2.94
N ARG A 141 -5.81 -1.24 -1.99
CA ARG A 141 -6.67 -0.84 -0.87
C ARG A 141 -7.87 -0.02 -1.31
N GLU A 142 -7.64 0.98 -2.15
CA GLU A 142 -8.73 1.82 -2.63
C GLU A 142 -9.72 1.01 -3.47
N LEU A 143 -9.24 0.00 -4.21
CA LEU A 143 -10.10 -0.95 -4.90
C LEU A 143 -10.90 -1.82 -3.92
N ALA A 144 -10.26 -2.37 -2.89
CA ALA A 144 -10.95 -3.18 -1.88
C ALA A 144 -12.00 -2.40 -1.08
N GLU A 145 -11.74 -1.12 -0.76
CA GLU A 145 -12.71 -0.23 -0.11
C GLU A 145 -13.91 0.04 -1.02
N ARG A 146 -13.68 0.27 -2.31
CA ARG A 146 -14.75 0.44 -3.31
C ARG A 146 -15.57 -0.84 -3.49
N GLU A 147 -14.92 -1.99 -3.53
CA GLU A 147 -15.62 -3.29 -3.60
C GLU A 147 -16.47 -3.56 -2.36
N ALA A 148 -15.95 -3.26 -1.17
CA ALA A 148 -16.70 -3.39 0.08
C ALA A 148 -17.93 -2.46 0.09
N ALA A 149 -17.75 -1.19 -0.30
CA ALA A 149 -18.84 -0.23 -0.39
C ALA A 149 -19.91 -0.65 -1.42
N ALA A 150 -19.50 -1.15 -2.59
CA ALA A 150 -20.42 -1.65 -3.61
C ALA A 150 -21.20 -2.88 -3.12
N ALA A 151 -20.53 -3.80 -2.41
CA ALA A 151 -21.19 -4.97 -1.82
C ALA A 151 -22.24 -4.56 -0.77
N GLU A 152 -21.97 -3.52 0.02
CA GLU A 152 -22.92 -2.98 0.99
C GLU A 152 -24.12 -2.31 0.30
N GLN A 153 -23.89 -1.54 -0.76
CA GLN A 153 -24.97 -0.97 -1.58
C GLN A 153 -25.88 -2.05 -2.18
N LEU A 154 -25.30 -3.13 -2.72
CA LEU A 154 -26.07 -4.25 -3.27
C LEU A 154 -26.89 -4.98 -2.20
N ARG A 155 -26.35 -5.13 -0.97
CA ARG A 155 -27.11 -5.70 0.16
C ARG A 155 -28.31 -4.83 0.53
N ALA A 156 -28.11 -3.52 0.64
CA ALA A 156 -29.19 -2.57 0.94
C ALA A 156 -30.30 -2.60 -0.14
N LEU A 157 -29.92 -2.68 -1.42
CA LEU A 157 -30.90 -2.81 -2.51
C LEU A 157 -31.65 -4.14 -2.47
N ALA A 158 -30.99 -5.24 -2.11
CA ALA A 158 -31.63 -6.54 -1.96
C ALA A 158 -32.64 -6.54 -0.80
N GLU A 159 -32.28 -5.95 0.34
CA GLU A 159 -33.20 -5.79 1.49
C GLU A 159 -34.43 -4.96 1.14
N LEU A 160 -34.24 -3.84 0.41
CA LEU A 160 -35.35 -3.02 -0.06
C LEU A 160 -36.26 -3.78 -1.02
N ARG A 161 -35.68 -4.54 -1.96
CA ARG A 161 -36.46 -5.37 -2.88
C ARG A 161 -37.29 -6.40 -2.11
N ASP A 162 -36.68 -7.13 -1.18
CA ASP A 162 -37.37 -8.15 -0.40
C ASP A 162 -38.48 -7.54 0.46
N ALA A 163 -38.29 -6.33 1.03
CA ALA A 163 -39.33 -5.60 1.75
C ALA A 163 -40.52 -5.21 0.86
N LEU A 164 -40.25 -4.73 -0.36
CA LEU A 164 -41.30 -4.40 -1.34
C LEU A 164 -42.06 -5.66 -1.79
N GLU A 165 -41.39 -6.79 -1.96
CA GLU A 165 -42.04 -8.07 -2.29
C GLU A 165 -42.99 -8.52 -1.17
N HIS A 166 -42.58 -8.40 0.10
CA HIS A 166 -43.45 -8.71 1.25
C HIS A 166 -44.69 -7.79 1.31
N GLN A 167 -44.53 -6.50 1.02
CA GLN A 167 -45.65 -5.56 0.94
C GLN A 167 -46.60 -5.92 -0.20
N ALA A 168 -46.07 -6.25 -1.39
CA ALA A 168 -46.87 -6.62 -2.55
C ALA A 168 -47.69 -7.90 -2.30
N ILE A 169 -47.11 -8.91 -1.65
CA ILE A 169 -47.81 -10.15 -1.28
C ILE A 169 -48.94 -9.86 -0.29
N THR A 170 -48.66 -9.08 0.76
CA THR A 170 -49.64 -8.73 1.80
C THR A 170 -50.82 -7.95 1.22
N GLN A 171 -50.52 -6.92 0.41
CA GLN A 171 -51.55 -6.12 -0.26
C GLN A 171 -52.38 -6.97 -1.23
N GLY A 172 -51.78 -7.91 -1.97
CA GLY A 172 -52.51 -8.83 -2.85
C GLY A 172 -53.48 -9.75 -2.11
N HIS A 173 -53.11 -10.22 -0.91
CA HIS A 173 -53.99 -11.00 -0.04
C HIS A 173 -55.18 -10.17 0.45
N ASP A 174 -54.94 -8.94 0.93
CA ASP A 174 -56.01 -8.05 1.41
C ASP A 174 -57.03 -7.75 0.30
N VAL A 175 -56.56 -7.47 -0.91
CA VAL A 175 -57.43 -7.16 -2.06
C VAL A 175 -58.29 -8.38 -2.44
N ARG A 176 -57.74 -9.61 -2.37
CA ARG A 176 -58.51 -10.85 -2.61
C ARG A 176 -59.54 -11.10 -1.50
N ALA A 177 -59.16 -10.94 -0.23
CA ALA A 177 -60.07 -11.13 0.89
C ALA A 177 -61.26 -10.17 0.82
N LEU A 178 -61.03 -8.91 0.45
CA LEU A 178 -62.10 -7.93 0.21
C LEU A 178 -63.02 -8.33 -0.95
N ALA A 179 -62.47 -8.88 -2.04
CA ALA A 179 -63.25 -9.33 -3.17
C ALA A 179 -64.14 -10.55 -2.82
N GLU A 180 -63.63 -11.49 -2.01
CA GLU A 180 -64.39 -12.65 -1.53
C GLU A 180 -65.48 -12.24 -0.52
N MET A 181 -65.15 -11.35 0.42
CA MET A 181 -66.14 -10.78 1.35
C MET A 181 -67.26 -10.09 0.58
N ARG A 182 -66.92 -9.30 -0.44
CA ARG A 182 -67.93 -8.65 -1.29
C ARG A 182 -68.81 -9.66 -2.02
N ARG A 183 -68.24 -10.74 -2.58
CA ARG A 183 -69.00 -11.80 -3.23
C ARG A 183 -69.98 -12.49 -2.27
N THR A 184 -69.50 -12.90 -1.10
CA THR A 184 -70.34 -13.57 -0.10
C THR A 184 -71.50 -12.69 0.38
N LEU A 185 -71.25 -11.39 0.56
CA LEU A 185 -72.30 -10.42 0.87
C LEU A 185 -73.31 -10.25 -0.27
N GLN A 186 -72.87 -10.32 -1.53
CA GLN A 186 -73.76 -10.29 -2.69
C GLN A 186 -74.61 -11.56 -2.80
N ASP A 187 -74.03 -12.74 -2.55
CA ASP A 187 -74.75 -14.01 -2.56
C ASP A 187 -75.81 -14.09 -1.43
N LEU A 188 -75.53 -13.49 -0.27
CA LEU A 188 -76.50 -13.35 0.83
C LEU A 188 -77.65 -12.38 0.52
N HIS A 189 -77.44 -11.43 -0.38
CA HIS A 189 -78.45 -10.45 -0.80
C HIS A 189 -79.22 -10.86 -2.06
N ALA A 190 -78.88 -11.99 -2.70
CA ALA A 190 -79.66 -12.54 -3.81
C ALA A 190 -80.88 -13.31 -3.24
N PRO A 191 -82.11 -12.79 -3.39
CA PRO A 191 -83.30 -13.49 -2.88
C PRO A 191 -83.47 -14.82 -3.61
N THR A 192 -83.58 -15.89 -2.83
CA THR A 192 -84.07 -17.19 -3.29
C THR A 192 -85.49 -17.01 -3.81
N ALA A 193 -85.61 -16.85 -5.13
CA ALA A 193 -86.85 -16.90 -5.87
C ALA A 193 -87.03 -18.30 -6.47
#